data_AF-A0A9D5PZX1-F1
#
_entry.id   AF-A0A9D5PZX1-F1
#
_cell.length_a   1.000
_cell.length_b   1.000
_cell.length_c   1.000
_cell.angle_alpha   90.00
_cell.angle_beta   90.00
_cell.angle_gamma   90.00
#
_symmetry.space_group_name_H-M   'P 1'
#
loop_
_entity.id
_entity.type
_entity.pdbx_description
1 polymer ?
#
loop_
_entity_poly.entity_id
_entity_poly.type
_entity_poly.pdbx_seq_one_letter_code
_entity_poly.pdbx_strand_id
1 'polypeptide(L)'
;MRSFLNILDMETGHEIRLAEFGFAASLPSFTEDGIVFRRDGRWWKICTDRGMIAPWDGEIPTAAHDLTLRFTSELSDGIGYCELVRCGQVLVRFMGSPDSIGSAPISPDGKKLVFFGYPNKEFG
;
A
#
# COMPACT_ATOMS: atom_id res chain seq x y z
N MET A 1 -12.65 11.31 -4.99
CA MET A 1 -12.48 9.84 -4.93
C MET A 1 -11.95 9.49 -3.56
N ARG A 2 -12.50 8.49 -2.88
CA ARG A 2 -12.02 8.04 -1.57
C ARG A 2 -10.95 6.96 -1.72
N SER A 3 -10.07 6.86 -0.75
CA SER A 3 -9.06 5.79 -0.66
C SER A 3 -9.00 5.22 0.75
N PHE A 4 -8.75 3.92 0.85
CA PHE A 4 -8.69 3.20 2.13
C PHE A 4 -7.29 2.67 2.33
N LEU A 5 -6.59 3.14 3.35
CA LEU A 5 -5.28 2.60 3.70
C LEU A 5 -5.49 1.35 4.54
N ASN A 6 -5.00 0.22 4.05
CA ASN A 6 -5.08 -1.06 4.74
C ASN A 6 -3.69 -1.56 5.08
N ILE A 7 -3.59 -2.28 6.20
CA ILE A 7 -2.42 -3.06 6.60
C ILE A 7 -2.84 -4.52 6.68
N LEU A 8 -2.13 -5.39 5.97
CA LEU A 8 -2.21 -6.83 6.17
C LEU A 8 -1.11 -7.26 7.13
N ASP A 9 -1.50 -7.90 8.22
CA ASP A 9 -0.59 -8.65 9.08
C ASP A 9 -0.28 -9.98 8.40
N MET A 10 0.98 -10.19 8.03
CA MET A 10 1.40 -11.37 7.25
C MET A 10 1.62 -12.61 8.12
N GLU A 11 1.69 -12.47 9.45
CA GLU A 11 1.79 -13.61 10.36
C GLU A 11 0.41 -14.24 10.59
N THR A 12 -0.63 -13.41 10.73
CA THR A 12 -1.99 -13.83 11.06
C THR A 12 -2.94 -13.83 9.86
N GLY A 13 -2.59 -13.14 8.78
CA GLY A 13 -3.47 -12.93 7.62
C GLY A 13 -4.59 -11.92 7.88
N HIS A 14 -4.58 -11.22 9.01
CA HIS A 14 -5.61 -10.24 9.35
C HIS A 14 -5.38 -8.92 8.63
N GLU A 15 -6.42 -8.42 7.96
CA GLU A 15 -6.44 -7.09 7.38
C GLU A 15 -7.02 -6.07 8.37
N ILE A 16 -6.32 -4.95 8.53
CA ILE A 16 -6.70 -3.81 9.36
C ILE A 16 -6.87 -2.60 8.46
N ARG A 17 -8.07 -2.02 8.42
CA ARG A 17 -8.28 -0.71 7.81
C ARG A 17 -7.78 0.37 8.74
N LEU A 18 -6.66 0.99 8.38
CA LEU A 18 -6.02 2.02 9.21
C LEU A 18 -6.70 3.38 9.06
N ALA A 19 -7.03 3.78 7.82
CA ALA A 19 -7.59 5.09 7.55
C ALA A 19 -8.51 5.10 6.31
N GLU A 20 -9.53 5.96 6.35
CA GLU A 20 -10.31 6.36 5.18
C GLU A 20 -9.99 7.81 4.84
N PHE A 21 -9.54 8.04 3.61
CA PHE A 21 -9.29 9.38 3.10
C PHE A 21 -10.44 9.85 2.24
N GLY A 22 -10.89 11.08 2.49
CA GLY A 22 -11.84 11.80 1.63
C GLY A 22 -11.27 12.20 0.27
N PHE A 23 -10.01 11.83 -0.02
CA PHE A 23 -9.27 12.16 -1.22
C PHE A 23 -8.55 10.92 -1.78
N ALA A 24 -8.05 11.04 -3.01
CA ALA A 24 -7.20 10.02 -3.62
C ALA A 24 -5.79 10.12 -3.03
N ALA A 25 -5.32 9.03 -2.46
CA ALA A 25 -3.94 8.83 -2.06
C ALA A 25 -3.38 7.61 -2.80
N SER A 26 -2.06 7.56 -2.97
CA SER A 26 -1.37 6.47 -3.66
C SER A 26 -0.01 6.18 -3.05
N LEU A 27 0.64 5.12 -3.52
CA LEU A 27 2.02 4.74 -3.19
C LEU A 27 2.32 4.64 -1.67
N PRO A 28 1.51 3.91 -0.88
CA PRO A 28 1.67 3.85 0.56
C PRO A 28 2.94 3.07 0.93
N SER A 29 3.83 3.66 1.73
CA SER A 29 5.12 3.06 2.06
C SER A 29 5.41 3.16 3.55
N PHE A 30 5.99 2.12 4.14
CA PHE A 30 6.51 2.19 5.49
C PHE A 30 7.78 3.05 5.56
N THR A 31 7.94 3.73 6.68
CA THR A 31 9.14 4.44 7.12
C THR A 31 9.51 3.96 8.53
N GLU A 32 10.62 4.41 9.10
CA GLU A 32 11.07 3.99 10.44
C GLU A 32 10.00 4.19 11.52
N ASP A 33 9.22 5.26 11.42
CA ASP A 33 8.31 5.72 12.47
C ASP A 33 6.89 6.04 11.93
N GLY A 34 6.51 5.49 10.78
CA GLY A 34 5.16 5.68 10.26
C GLY A 34 4.92 5.19 8.84
N ILE A 35 3.82 5.66 8.26
CA ILE A 35 3.43 5.34 6.88
C ILE A 35 3.31 6.63 6.10
N VAL A 36 3.96 6.67 4.93
CA VAL A 36 3.88 7.78 3.99
C VAL A 36 3.05 7.40 2.78
N PHE A 37 2.48 8.41 2.13
CA PHE A 37 1.70 8.24 0.91
C PHE A 37 1.78 9.49 0.05
N ARG A 38 1.44 9.35 -1.22
CA ARG A 38 1.39 10.45 -2.18
C ARG A 38 -0.02 10.98 -2.33
N ARG A 39 -0.14 12.30 -2.38
CA ARG A 39 -1.37 13.04 -2.66
C ARG A 39 -1.02 14.32 -3.42
N ASP A 40 -1.73 14.60 -4.51
CA ASP A 40 -1.56 15.82 -5.32
C ASP A 40 -0.09 16.05 -5.71
N GLY A 41 0.60 14.96 -6.06
CA GLY A 41 2.01 14.96 -6.44
C GLY A 41 3.02 15.07 -5.29
N ARG A 42 2.57 15.32 -4.05
CA ARG A 42 3.41 15.53 -2.86
C ARG A 42 3.33 14.35 -1.89
N TRP A 43 4.35 14.20 -1.05
CA TRP A 43 4.36 13.20 0.01
C TRP A 43 3.79 13.73 1.31
N TRP A 44 3.09 12.85 2.01
CA TRP A 44 2.48 13.07 3.30
C TRP A 44 2.76 11.87 4.19
N LYS A 45 2.79 12.10 5.50
CA LYS A 45 3.01 11.05 6.50
C LYS A 45 1.84 10.99 7.46
N ILE A 46 1.44 9.76 7.81
CA ILE A 46 0.54 9.47 8.92
C ILE A 46 1.42 9.25 10.16
N CYS A 47 1.30 10.17 11.12
CA CYS A 47 1.89 10.03 12.44
C CYS A 47 0.85 9.37 13.35
N THR A 48 0.95 8.04 13.49
CA THR A 48 -0.05 7.22 14.21
C THR A 48 -0.06 7.49 15.71
N ASP A 49 1.06 7.94 16.28
CA ASP A 49 1.19 8.37 17.67
C ASP A 49 0.35 9.62 17.99
N ARG A 50 0.17 10.51 17.00
CA ARG A 50 -0.52 11.80 17.14
C ARG A 50 -1.87 11.86 16.43
N GLY A 51 -2.20 10.84 15.65
CA GLY A 51 -3.41 10.84 14.81
C GLY A 51 -3.43 11.97 13.78
N MET A 52 -2.24 12.40 13.30
CA MET A 52 -2.10 13.54 12.39
C MET A 52 -1.54 13.12 11.04
N ILE A 53 -1.88 13.91 10.02
CA ILE A 53 -1.29 13.84 8.69
C ILE A 53 -0.53 15.13 8.43
N ALA A 54 0.73 15.04 8.04
CA ALA A 54 1.59 16.19 7.78
C ALA A 54 2.35 16.03 6.45
N PRO A 55 2.76 17.15 5.80
CA PRO A 55 3.69 17.09 4.69
C PRO A 55 4.97 16.35 5.08
N TRP A 56 5.56 15.64 4.13
CA TRP A 56 6.76 14.86 4.36
C TRP A 56 7.72 14.98 3.18
N ASP A 57 9.00 15.12 3.46
CA ASP A 57 10.09 15.34 2.51
C ASP A 57 11.29 14.41 2.75
N GLY A 58 11.09 13.38 3.57
CA GLY A 58 12.11 12.37 3.85
C GLY A 58 12.31 11.36 2.72
N GLU A 59 13.15 10.37 3.01
CA GLU A 59 13.48 9.30 2.08
C GLU A 59 12.66 8.04 2.36
N ILE A 60 12.19 7.38 1.30
CA ILE A 60 11.52 6.09 1.43
C ILE A 60 12.61 5.03 1.53
N PRO A 61 12.63 4.22 2.59
CA PRO A 61 13.67 3.21 2.75
C PRO A 61 13.57 2.17 1.64
N THR A 62 14.71 1.83 1.04
CA THR A 62 14.79 0.68 0.13
C THR A 62 14.92 -0.59 0.96
N ALA A 63 13.79 -1.23 1.25
CA ALA A 63 13.81 -2.45 2.04
C ALA A 63 14.08 -3.66 1.14
N ALA A 64 15.18 -4.37 1.41
CA ALA A 64 15.50 -5.63 0.75
C ALA A 64 14.80 -6.77 1.48
N HIS A 65 13.71 -7.26 0.89
CA HIS A 65 13.01 -8.45 1.36
C HIS A 65 12.99 -9.50 0.25
N ASP A 66 12.85 -10.77 0.64
CA ASP A 66 12.51 -11.85 -0.28
C ASP A 66 11.04 -11.77 -0.74
N LEU A 67 10.28 -10.84 -0.17
CA LEU A 67 8.91 -10.46 -0.49
C LEU A 67 8.88 -9.22 -1.38
N THR A 68 8.03 -9.25 -2.41
CA THR A 68 7.77 -8.13 -3.29
C THR A 68 6.27 -7.97 -3.52
N LEU A 69 5.83 -6.72 -3.65
CA LEU A 69 4.49 -6.41 -4.14
C LEU A 69 4.61 -6.01 -5.61
N ARG A 70 3.89 -6.70 -6.49
CA ARG A 70 3.85 -6.34 -7.91
C ARG A 70 2.43 -6.17 -8.39
N PHE A 71 2.21 -5.19 -9.26
CA PHE A 71 0.96 -5.07 -9.98
C PHE A 71 1.00 -6.01 -11.18
N THR A 72 -0.06 -6.81 -11.35
CA THR A 72 -0.25 -7.62 -12.56
C THR A 72 -1.55 -7.20 -13.23
N SER A 73 -1.46 -6.90 -14.53
CA SER A 73 -2.60 -6.56 -15.37
C SER A 73 -2.95 -7.74 -16.26
N GLU A 74 -3.77 -8.66 -15.77
CA GLU A 74 -4.59 -9.48 -16.67
C GLU A 74 -6.00 -8.87 -16.66
N LEU A 75 -6.13 -7.74 -17.37
CA LEU A 75 -7.32 -6.88 -17.46
C LEU A 75 -8.53 -7.53 -18.16
N SER A 76 -8.59 -8.86 -18.25
CA SER A 76 -9.65 -9.56 -18.99
C SER A 76 -11.03 -9.41 -18.34
N ASP A 77 -11.08 -9.15 -17.03
CA ASP A 77 -12.27 -8.87 -16.24
C ASP A 77 -12.43 -7.38 -15.86
N GLY A 78 -11.54 -6.53 -16.37
CA GLY A 78 -11.50 -5.11 -15.98
C GLY A 78 -11.07 -4.89 -14.53
N ILE A 79 -10.41 -5.85 -13.87
CA ILE A 79 -9.93 -5.73 -12.49
C ILE A 79 -8.40 -5.79 -12.48
N GLY A 80 -7.78 -4.80 -11.84
CA GLY A 80 -6.35 -4.85 -11.55
C GLY A 80 -6.08 -5.67 -10.29
N TYR A 81 -5.00 -6.45 -10.30
CA TYR A 81 -4.56 -7.20 -9.13
C TYR A 81 -3.15 -6.78 -8.73
N CYS A 82 -2.90 -6.81 -7.42
CA CYS A 82 -1.57 -6.73 -6.87
C CYS A 82 -1.25 -8.09 -6.22
N GLU A 83 -0.06 -8.59 -6.47
CA GLU A 83 0.40 -9.89 -6.00
C GLU A 83 1.49 -9.69 -4.95
N LEU A 84 1.36 -10.36 -3.81
CA LEU A 84 2.47 -10.56 -2.88
C LEU A 84 3.24 -11.79 -3.34
N VAL A 85 4.52 -11.61 -3.66
CA VAL A 85 5.38 -12.64 -4.23
C VAL A 85 6.55 -12.88 -3.31
N ARG A 86 6.83 -14.15 -2.99
CA ARG A 86 8.03 -14.59 -2.27
C ARG A 86 8.82 -15.55 -3.14
N CYS A 87 10.08 -15.24 -3.43
CA CYS A 87 10.95 -16.12 -4.23
C CYS A 87 10.30 -16.59 -5.56
N GLY A 88 9.56 -15.71 -6.23
CA GLY A 88 8.85 -16.03 -7.48
C GLY A 88 7.50 -16.73 -7.33
N GLN A 89 7.11 -17.13 -6.11
CA GLN A 89 5.82 -17.73 -5.84
C GLN A 89 4.81 -16.65 -5.39
N VAL A 90 3.65 -16.61 -6.05
CA VAL A 90 2.52 -15.78 -5.63
C VAL A 90 1.93 -16.38 -4.35
N LEU A 91 1.97 -15.62 -3.27
CA LEU A 91 1.38 -16.00 -1.99
C LEU A 91 -0.10 -15.63 -1.92
N VAL A 92 -0.43 -14.41 -2.36
CA VAL A 92 -1.80 -13.87 -2.30
C VAL A 92 -1.97 -12.78 -3.36
N ARG A 93 -3.22 -12.58 -3.79
CA ARG A 93 -3.67 -11.51 -4.68
C ARG A 93 -4.68 -10.63 -3.97
N PHE A 94 -4.56 -9.31 -4.12
CA PHE A 94 -5.55 -8.33 -3.68
C PHE A 94 -5.97 -7.47 -4.87
N MET A 95 -7.25 -7.12 -4.92
CA MET A 95 -7.74 -6.17 -5.91
C MET A 95 -7.06 -4.82 -5.70
N GLY A 96 -6.58 -4.22 -6.78
CA GLY A 96 -5.86 -2.96 -6.71
C GLY A 96 -5.51 -2.39 -8.08
N SER A 97 -4.69 -1.36 -8.05
CA SER A 97 -4.18 -0.63 -9.20
C SER A 97 -2.67 -0.43 -9.03
N PRO A 98 -1.95 0.04 -10.06
CA PRO A 98 -0.53 0.38 -9.91
C PRO A 98 -0.28 1.35 -8.75
N ASP A 99 -1.21 2.29 -8.54
CA ASP A 99 -1.16 3.30 -7.48
C ASP A 99 -1.44 2.75 -6.07
N SER A 100 -1.96 1.52 -5.98
CA SER A 100 -2.23 0.84 -4.70
C SER A 100 -0.96 0.38 -4.00
N ILE A 101 0.14 0.23 -4.77
CA ILE A 101 1.41 -0.32 -4.31
C ILE A 101 2.39 0.81 -4.02
N GLY A 102 2.97 0.82 -2.82
CA GLY A 102 4.05 1.76 -2.49
C GLY A 102 5.41 1.35 -3.00
N SER A 103 6.37 2.27 -2.83
CA SER A 103 7.79 2.00 -3.09
C SER A 103 8.42 1.13 -2.01
N ALA A 104 7.92 1.19 -0.77
CA ALA A 104 8.31 0.29 0.32
C ALA A 104 7.06 -0.20 1.07
N PRO A 105 6.24 -1.06 0.45
CA PRO A 105 4.94 -1.43 1.00
C PRO A 105 5.06 -2.48 2.12
N ILE A 106 6.23 -3.10 2.29
CA ILE A 106 6.48 -4.09 3.34
C ILE A 106 7.22 -3.40 4.49
N SER A 107 6.81 -3.69 5.74
CA SER A 107 7.47 -3.13 6.92
C SER A 107 8.90 -3.66 7.07
N PRO A 108 9.83 -2.91 7.70
CA PRO A 108 11.22 -3.35 7.82
C PRO A 108 11.44 -4.70 8.51
N ASP A 109 10.50 -5.12 9.37
CA ASP A 109 10.52 -6.44 10.02
C ASP A 109 9.95 -7.56 9.13
N GLY A 110 9.43 -7.24 7.94
CA GLY A 110 8.82 -8.17 7.01
C GLY A 110 7.52 -8.78 7.51
N LYS A 111 6.84 -8.17 8.50
CA LYS A 111 5.62 -8.73 9.11
C LYS A 111 4.33 -8.09 8.62
N LYS A 112 4.41 -6.89 8.05
CA LYS A 112 3.23 -6.12 7.63
C LYS A 112 3.38 -5.68 6.19
N LEU A 113 2.24 -5.60 5.52
CA LEU A 113 2.10 -5.07 4.17
C LEU A 113 1.10 -3.91 4.21
N VAL A 114 1.45 -2.77 3.60
CA VAL A 114 0.55 -1.63 3.44
C VAL A 114 0.17 -1.45 1.98
N PHE A 115 -1.10 -1.16 1.73
CA PHE A 115 -1.63 -0.93 0.39
C PHE A 115 -2.89 -0.05 0.45
N PHE A 116 -3.21 0.61 -0.66
CA PHE A 116 -4.50 1.29 -0.80
C PHE A 116 -5.52 0.34 -1.43
N GLY A 117 -6.69 0.25 -0.80
CA GLY A 117 -7.91 -0.19 -1.46
C GLY A 117 -8.65 1.00 -2.05
N TYR A 118 -9.27 0.80 -3.22
CA TYR A 118 -10.22 1.76 -3.79
C TYR A 118 -11.59 1.11 -3.89
N PRO A 119 -12.68 1.85 -3.68
CA PRO A 119 -14.00 1.35 -4.07
C PRO A 119 -13.96 1.02 -5.57
N ASN A 120 -14.57 -0.12 -5.94
CA ASN A 120 -14.50 -0.72 -7.27
C ASN A 120 -14.62 0.36 -8.36
N LYS A 121 -13.54 0.59 -9.11
CA LYS A 121 -13.62 1.34 -10.37
C LYS A 121 -13.95 0.32 -11.43
N GLU A 122 -15.05 0.49 -12.13
CA GLU A 122 -15.15 -0.09 -13.47
C GLU A 122 -14.02 0.55 -14.29
N PHE A 123 -13.03 -0.25 -14.67
CA PHE A 123 -12.06 0.15 -15.67
C PHE A 123 -12.78 0.05 -17.02
N GLY A 124 -13.32 1.18 -17.49
CA GLY A 124 -13.93 1.31 -18.82
C GLY A 124 -12.90 1.43 -19.93
#